data_AF-A0A2C7AJZ4-F1
#
_entry.id   AF-A0A2C7AJZ4-F1
#
_cell.length_a   1.000
_cell.length_b   1.000
_cell.length_c   1.000
_cell.angle_alpha   90.00
_cell.angle_beta   90.00
_cell.angle_gamma   90.00
#
_symmetry.space_group_name_H-M   'P 1'
#
loop_
_entity.id
_entity.type
_entity.pdbx_description
1 polymer ?
#
loop_
_entity_poly.entity_id
_entity_poly.type
_entity_poly.pdbx_seq_one_letter_code
_entity_poly.pdbx_strand_id
1 'polypeptide(L)'
;MRVEAWAGGTTGTTNTAGTTATEFDSTAWTRWALSPCSTIMKPAANTGALFTPETKKQAATSQGIDCTTPNTATTIATTAHHAIATMTLPDTTIKLDPDPTTNQWHAAAVGQQLWFTLDNPGPQHTTTTNTDITITLTATPGAVTINPGTINPGAHTTPIRCTTGRPRPTTTNGNQPSPVCGTSYQHPGHYTITATRTWTITWTAQGHTGTETITRPVTAPTLDVIELHSLLVPNS
;
A
#
# COMPACT_ATOMS: atom_id res chain seq x y z
N MET A 1 -40.00 -34.80 -0.51
CA MET A 1 -39.93 -33.82 0.60
C MET A 1 -38.46 -33.49 0.79
N ARG A 2 -37.93 -32.32 0.39
CA ARG A 2 -37.92 -31.02 1.12
C ARG A 2 -37.44 -31.22 2.58
N VAL A 3 -36.41 -30.57 3.12
CA VAL A 3 -35.94 -29.16 3.00
C VAL A 3 -34.43 -29.06 3.31
N GLU A 4 -33.80 -28.00 2.79
CA GLU A 4 -32.46 -27.45 3.07
C GLU A 4 -32.23 -27.05 4.54
N ALA A 5 -30.96 -26.91 4.94
CA ALA A 5 -30.57 -25.91 5.94
C ALA A 5 -29.15 -25.39 5.65
N TRP A 6 -29.06 -24.10 5.38
CA TRP A 6 -27.83 -23.30 5.33
C TRP A 6 -27.25 -23.12 6.73
N ALA A 7 -25.93 -23.19 6.86
CA ALA A 7 -25.19 -22.55 7.95
C ALA A 7 -23.86 -22.00 7.38
N GLY A 8 -23.67 -20.69 7.54
CA GLY A 8 -22.44 -19.99 7.18
C GLY A 8 -21.27 -20.38 8.09
N GLY A 9 -20.06 -20.24 7.55
CA GLY A 9 -18.84 -20.49 8.31
C GLY A 9 -17.64 -19.81 7.65
N THR A 10 -17.23 -18.70 8.24
CA THR A 10 -15.96 -18.00 8.04
C THR A 10 -14.80 -18.96 8.28
N THR A 11 -13.75 -18.97 7.44
CA THR A 11 -12.50 -19.65 7.80
C THR A 11 -11.30 -18.90 7.25
N GLY A 12 -10.61 -18.19 8.14
CA GLY A 12 -9.25 -17.72 7.93
C GLY A 12 -8.28 -18.90 7.99
N THR A 13 -7.23 -18.86 7.17
CA THR A 13 -6.18 -19.87 7.17
C THR A 13 -4.95 -19.34 7.90
N THR A 14 -4.66 -19.93 9.06
CA THR A 14 -3.38 -19.83 9.76
C THR A 14 -2.41 -20.81 9.11
N ASN A 15 -1.24 -20.35 8.65
CA ASN A 15 -0.18 -21.22 8.14
C ASN A 15 0.67 -21.76 9.31
N THR A 16 0.64 -23.07 9.53
CA THR A 16 1.56 -23.77 10.43
C THR A 16 2.87 -24.07 9.70
N ALA A 17 3.98 -23.65 10.29
CA ALA A 17 5.34 -23.87 9.79
C ALA A 17 5.73 -25.35 9.84
N GLY A 18 6.29 -25.89 8.75
CA GLY A 18 6.86 -27.23 8.76
C GLY A 18 6.97 -27.92 7.40
N THR A 19 7.56 -27.29 6.39
CA THR A 19 8.19 -28.02 5.27
C THR A 19 9.16 -27.10 4.54
N THR A 20 10.45 -27.39 4.63
CA THR A 20 11.51 -26.77 3.83
C THR A 20 11.32 -27.16 2.37
N ALA A 21 10.65 -26.31 1.59
CA ALA A 21 10.69 -26.37 0.14
C ALA A 21 11.95 -25.64 -0.34
N THR A 22 13.04 -26.38 -0.50
CA THR A 22 14.17 -25.95 -1.32
C THR A 22 13.67 -25.79 -2.76
N GLU A 23 13.86 -24.59 -3.32
CA GLU A 23 13.38 -24.09 -4.62
C GLU A 23 11.87 -23.87 -4.77
N PHE A 24 11.36 -22.84 -4.10
CA PHE A 24 10.18 -22.12 -4.58
C PHE A 24 10.62 -21.15 -5.70
N ASP A 25 10.60 -21.60 -6.96
CA ASP A 25 10.78 -20.72 -8.12
C ASP A 25 9.56 -19.79 -8.25
N SER A 26 9.67 -18.59 -7.69
CA SER A 26 8.63 -17.55 -7.72
C SER A 26 8.26 -17.14 -9.15
N THR A 27 9.18 -17.30 -10.10
CA THR A 27 8.96 -17.02 -11.52
C THR A 27 8.04 -18.06 -12.18
N ALA A 28 8.12 -19.33 -11.78
CA ALA A 28 7.23 -20.39 -12.27
C ALA A 28 5.79 -20.24 -11.73
N TRP A 29 5.63 -19.87 -10.46
CA TRP A 29 4.33 -19.58 -9.86
C TRP A 29 3.65 -18.35 -10.48
N THR A 30 4.41 -17.30 -10.75
CA THR A 30 3.87 -16.08 -11.38
C THR A 30 3.38 -16.39 -12.80
N ARG A 31 4.12 -17.19 -13.57
CA ARG A 31 3.68 -17.65 -14.90
C ARG A 31 2.45 -18.58 -14.85
N TRP A 32 2.32 -19.40 -13.81
CA TRP A 32 1.17 -20.30 -13.65
C TRP A 32 -0.11 -19.58 -13.18
N ALA A 33 0.00 -18.65 -12.23
CA ALA A 33 -1.13 -17.82 -11.80
C ALA A 33 -1.72 -16.99 -12.95
N LEU A 34 -0.86 -16.59 -13.88
CA LEU A 34 -1.22 -15.84 -15.09
C LEU A 34 -1.67 -16.73 -16.26
N SER A 35 -1.71 -18.05 -16.12
CA SER A 35 -2.22 -18.95 -17.18
C SER A 35 -3.76 -18.93 -17.23
N PRO A 36 -4.38 -19.01 -18.42
CA PRO A 36 -5.83 -19.22 -18.55
C PRO A 36 -6.35 -20.48 -17.85
N CYS A 37 -5.47 -21.41 -17.46
CA CYS A 37 -5.81 -22.63 -16.73
C CYS A 37 -5.84 -22.45 -15.20
N SER A 38 -5.44 -21.29 -14.66
CA SER A 38 -5.45 -21.01 -13.20
C SER A 38 -6.87 -20.77 -12.65
N THR A 39 -7.78 -20.23 -13.46
CA THR A 39 -9.18 -19.96 -13.08
C THR A 39 -10.09 -21.19 -13.16
N ILE A 40 -9.68 -22.22 -13.91
CA ILE A 40 -10.45 -23.46 -14.09
C ILE A 40 -10.24 -24.43 -12.92
N MET A 41 -9.10 -24.38 -12.23
CA MET A 41 -8.75 -25.32 -11.16
C MET A 41 -8.98 -24.71 -9.76
N LYS A 42 -9.93 -25.27 -8.99
CA LYS A 42 -10.21 -24.82 -7.61
C LYS A 42 -8.99 -24.97 -6.70
N PRO A 43 -8.69 -24.00 -5.80
CA PRO A 43 -7.55 -24.04 -4.89
C PRO A 43 -7.48 -25.27 -3.98
N ALA A 44 -8.64 -25.79 -3.54
CA ALA A 44 -8.73 -26.91 -2.61
C ALA A 44 -8.33 -28.27 -3.23
N ALA A 45 -8.19 -28.37 -4.55
CA ALA A 45 -7.66 -29.57 -5.21
C ALA A 45 -6.12 -29.57 -5.31
N ASN A 46 -5.44 -28.51 -4.84
CA ASN A 46 -4.00 -28.28 -5.05
C ASN A 46 -3.10 -28.78 -3.90
N THR A 47 -3.64 -29.42 -2.87
CA THR A 47 -2.85 -29.94 -1.74
C THR A 47 -2.46 -31.39 -1.97
N GLY A 48 -1.47 -31.61 -2.84
CA GLY A 48 -0.82 -32.91 -3.02
C GLY A 48 0.44 -32.78 -3.86
N ALA A 49 1.51 -33.48 -3.47
CA ALA A 49 2.83 -33.46 -4.13
C ALA A 49 2.83 -33.96 -5.61
N LEU A 50 1.67 -34.36 -6.13
CA LEU A 50 1.46 -34.87 -7.50
C LEU A 50 0.93 -33.81 -8.49
N PHE A 51 0.68 -32.58 -8.03
CA PHE A 51 0.11 -31.50 -8.85
C PHE A 51 1.16 -30.45 -9.22
N THR A 52 2.16 -30.84 -10.00
CA THR A 52 3.11 -29.88 -10.60
C THR A 52 2.42 -29.06 -11.70
N PRO A 53 2.97 -27.87 -12.06
CA PRO A 53 2.49 -27.09 -13.20
C PRO A 53 2.38 -27.92 -14.50
N GLU A 54 3.35 -28.81 -14.74
CA GLU A 54 3.37 -29.76 -15.85
C GLU A 54 2.22 -30.77 -15.84
N THR A 55 1.91 -31.42 -14.71
CA THR A 55 0.77 -32.37 -14.66
C THR A 55 -0.57 -31.66 -14.87
N LYS A 56 -0.69 -30.41 -14.42
CA LYS A 56 -1.89 -29.59 -14.67
C LYS A 56 -2.04 -29.21 -16.14
N LYS A 57 -0.93 -28.83 -16.80
CA LYS A 57 -0.91 -28.57 -18.24
C LYS A 57 -1.31 -29.81 -19.04
N GLN A 58 -0.81 -30.99 -18.65
CA GLN A 58 -1.15 -32.27 -19.29
C GLN A 58 -2.63 -32.65 -19.10
N ALA A 59 -3.19 -32.43 -17.91
CA ALA A 59 -4.61 -32.70 -17.62
C ALA A 59 -5.57 -31.77 -18.38
N ALA A 60 -5.21 -30.50 -18.56
CA ALA A 60 -5.99 -29.58 -19.39
C ALA A 60 -5.90 -29.94 -20.89
N THR A 61 -4.71 -30.32 -21.36
CA THR A 61 -4.49 -30.78 -22.74
C THR A 61 -5.31 -32.04 -23.05
N SER A 62 -5.43 -32.99 -22.11
CA SER A 62 -6.25 -34.19 -22.30
C SER A 62 -7.75 -33.92 -22.33
N GLN A 63 -8.19 -32.74 -21.87
CA GLN A 63 -9.58 -32.26 -22.00
C GLN A 63 -9.77 -31.30 -23.19
N GLY A 64 -8.76 -31.16 -24.06
CA GLY A 64 -8.82 -30.28 -25.23
C GLY A 64 -8.72 -28.78 -24.90
N ILE A 65 -8.27 -28.44 -23.69
CA ILE A 65 -8.03 -27.06 -23.25
C ILE A 65 -6.59 -26.68 -23.61
N ASP A 66 -6.41 -25.74 -24.53
CA ASP A 66 -5.10 -25.22 -24.89
C ASP A 66 -4.56 -24.26 -23.82
N CYS A 67 -3.64 -24.75 -22.99
CA CYS A 67 -2.90 -23.92 -22.02
C CYS A 67 -1.58 -23.35 -22.58
N THR A 68 -1.30 -23.50 -23.88
CA THR A 68 -0.07 -23.01 -24.53
C THR A 68 -0.24 -21.65 -25.19
N THR A 69 -1.46 -21.31 -25.62
CA THR A 69 -1.80 -19.97 -26.08
C THR A 69 -2.44 -19.16 -24.95
N PRO A 70 -1.83 -18.04 -24.50
CA PRO A 70 -2.51 -17.11 -23.62
C PRO A 70 -3.76 -16.61 -24.35
N ASN A 71 -4.92 -16.68 -23.69
CA ASN A 71 -6.11 -16.05 -24.27
C ASN A 71 -5.91 -14.52 -24.37
N THR A 72 -6.65 -13.87 -25.25
CA THR A 72 -6.52 -12.43 -25.52
C THR A 72 -6.71 -11.60 -24.24
N ALA A 73 -7.66 -11.98 -23.38
CA ALA A 73 -7.94 -11.27 -22.13
C ALA A 73 -6.75 -11.31 -21.15
N THR A 74 -6.10 -12.47 -20.99
CA THR A 74 -4.90 -12.66 -20.17
C THR A 74 -3.73 -11.85 -20.70
N THR A 75 -3.55 -11.81 -22.02
CA THR A 75 -2.50 -11.00 -22.66
C THR A 75 -2.72 -9.51 -22.41
N ILE A 76 -3.96 -9.03 -22.56
CA ILE A 76 -4.34 -7.65 -22.30
C ILE A 76 -4.11 -7.29 -20.83
N ALA A 77 -4.56 -8.13 -19.89
CA ALA A 77 -4.37 -7.89 -18.46
C ALA A 77 -2.89 -7.86 -18.06
N THR A 78 -2.08 -8.79 -18.58
CA THR A 78 -0.62 -8.82 -18.33
C THR A 78 0.06 -7.55 -18.87
N THR A 79 -0.38 -7.07 -20.03
CA THR A 79 0.12 -5.83 -20.62
C THR A 79 -0.28 -4.61 -19.79
N ALA A 80 -1.50 -4.58 -19.24
CA ALA A 80 -1.96 -3.55 -18.33
C ALA A 80 -1.16 -3.53 -17.01
N HIS A 81 -0.90 -4.69 -16.40
CA HIS A 81 -0.04 -4.80 -15.21
C HIS A 81 1.38 -4.25 -15.47
N HIS A 82 1.96 -4.54 -16.63
CA HIS A 82 3.28 -4.00 -17.01
C HIS A 82 3.24 -2.47 -17.20
N ALA A 83 2.17 -1.96 -17.82
CA ALA A 83 1.95 -0.52 -17.95
C ALA A 83 1.81 0.16 -16.58
N ILE A 84 1.11 -0.46 -15.64
CA ILE A 84 0.96 0.02 -14.27
C ILE A 84 2.29 0.04 -13.52
N ALA A 85 3.10 -1.02 -13.64
CA ALA A 85 4.40 -1.12 -13.00
C ALA A 85 5.39 -0.04 -13.45
N THR A 86 5.23 0.45 -14.69
CA THR A 86 6.06 1.51 -15.29
C THR A 86 5.43 2.91 -15.17
N MET A 87 4.21 3.01 -14.62
CA MET A 87 3.52 4.28 -14.44
C MET A 87 4.24 5.15 -13.41
N THR A 88 4.60 6.36 -13.82
CA THR A 88 5.14 7.38 -12.91
C THR A 88 3.98 8.01 -12.15
N LEU A 89 4.05 7.98 -10.81
CA LEU A 89 3.09 8.67 -9.95
C LEU A 89 3.83 9.70 -9.10
N PRO A 90 3.18 10.83 -8.76
CA PRO A 90 3.75 11.80 -7.84
C PRO A 90 4.07 11.16 -6.49
N ASP A 91 5.24 11.51 -5.95
CA ASP A 91 5.58 11.18 -4.58
C ASP A 91 4.73 12.02 -3.62
N THR A 92 4.39 11.40 -2.48
CA THR A 92 3.64 12.10 -1.43
C THR A 92 4.58 13.09 -0.74
N THR A 93 4.10 14.31 -0.51
CA THR A 93 4.85 15.30 0.28
C THR A 93 4.20 15.42 1.64
N ILE A 94 5.01 15.30 2.70
CA ILE A 94 4.59 15.49 4.08
C ILE A 94 5.18 16.80 4.57
N LYS A 95 4.35 17.68 5.13
CA LYS A 95 4.81 18.83 5.91
C LYS A 95 4.23 18.78 7.31
N LEU A 96 5.01 19.22 8.29
CA LEU A 96 4.61 19.35 9.68
C LEU A 96 4.29 20.82 9.96
N ASP A 97 3.21 21.05 10.70
CA ASP A 97 2.82 22.37 11.19
C ASP A 97 2.58 22.32 12.71
N PRO A 98 3.26 23.15 13.53
CA PRO A 98 4.32 24.10 13.14
C PRO A 98 5.54 23.41 12.53
N ASP A 99 6.21 24.07 11.59
CA ASP A 99 7.42 23.55 10.95
C ASP A 99 8.59 23.58 11.96
N PRO A 100 9.09 22.42 12.40
CA PRO A 100 10.16 22.34 13.41
C PRO A 100 11.45 22.98 12.92
N THR A 101 11.68 23.06 11.61
CA THR A 101 12.93 23.59 11.03
C THR A 101 13.03 25.11 11.11
N THR A 102 11.93 25.80 11.41
CA THR A 102 11.87 27.27 11.39
C THR A 102 12.16 27.92 12.74
N ASN A 103 12.19 27.15 13.82
CA ASN A 103 12.52 27.65 15.15
C ASN A 103 14.02 27.52 15.46
N GLN A 104 14.48 28.20 16.51
CA GLN A 104 15.91 28.25 16.89
C GLN A 104 16.51 26.90 17.31
N TRP A 105 15.68 25.90 17.61
CA TRP A 105 16.13 24.56 18.01
C TRP A 105 16.08 23.56 16.84
N HIS A 106 15.50 23.92 15.70
CA HIS A 106 15.24 23.04 14.57
C HIS A 106 14.54 21.72 14.95
N ALA A 107 13.71 21.76 15.99
CA ALA A 107 13.10 20.59 16.63
C ALA A 107 11.65 20.86 17.05
N ALA A 108 10.88 19.80 17.26
CA ALA A 108 9.59 19.88 17.95
C ALA A 108 9.78 19.72 19.47
N ALA A 109 8.86 20.25 20.26
CA ALA A 109 8.87 20.05 21.70
C ALA A 109 8.06 18.79 22.10
N VAL A 110 8.47 18.13 23.18
CA VAL A 110 7.64 17.10 23.84
C VAL A 110 6.25 17.66 24.14
N GLY A 111 5.22 16.87 23.81
CA GLY A 111 3.81 17.23 23.96
C GLY A 111 3.29 18.21 22.91
N GLN A 112 4.12 18.73 22.01
CA GLN A 112 3.68 19.61 20.93
C GLN A 112 2.79 18.85 19.94
N GLN A 113 1.64 19.44 19.61
CA GLN A 113 0.71 18.94 18.61
C GLN A 113 1.17 19.37 17.23
N LEU A 114 1.57 18.38 16.43
CA LEU A 114 2.01 18.55 15.06
C LEU A 114 0.91 18.11 14.09
N TRP A 115 0.60 18.97 13.14
CA TRP A 115 -0.40 18.75 12.12
C TRP A 115 0.31 18.29 10.84
N PHE A 116 -0.24 17.31 10.15
CA PHE A 116 0.28 16.90 8.86
C PHE A 116 -0.47 17.62 7.75
N THR A 117 0.28 18.36 6.94
CA THR A 117 -0.17 18.85 5.65
C THR A 117 0.29 17.86 4.59
N LEU A 118 -0.66 17.40 3.77
CA LEU A 118 -0.44 16.39 2.73
C LEU A 118 -0.81 16.98 1.38
N ASP A 119 -0.07 16.60 0.35
CA ASP A 119 -0.41 16.92 -1.02
C ASP A 119 -1.70 16.20 -1.48
N ASN A 120 -2.34 16.74 -2.51
CA ASN A 120 -3.40 16.05 -3.24
C ASN A 120 -3.21 16.33 -4.74
N PRO A 121 -2.47 15.46 -5.46
CA PRO A 121 -2.18 15.68 -6.87
C PRO A 121 -3.39 15.45 -7.79
N GLY A 122 -4.52 14.95 -7.26
CA GLY A 122 -5.67 14.53 -8.06
C GLY A 122 -5.39 13.30 -8.93
N PRO A 123 -6.38 12.85 -9.71
CA PRO A 123 -6.23 11.70 -10.61
C PRO A 123 -5.14 11.93 -11.67
N GLN A 124 -4.36 10.89 -11.94
CA GLN A 124 -3.34 10.87 -12.99
C GLN A 124 -3.84 10.02 -14.15
N HIS A 125 -3.68 10.52 -15.37
CA HIS A 125 -4.10 9.84 -16.59
C HIS A 125 -2.90 9.55 -17.48
N THR A 126 -2.81 8.35 -18.02
CA THR A 126 -1.73 7.97 -18.94
C THR A 126 -2.27 6.99 -19.96
N THR A 127 -1.83 7.12 -21.20
CA THR A 127 -2.07 6.13 -22.24
C THR A 127 -0.73 5.61 -22.71
N THR A 128 -0.60 4.30 -22.82
CA THR A 128 0.60 3.65 -23.36
C THR A 128 0.22 2.54 -24.31
N THR A 129 1.10 2.25 -25.26
CA THR A 129 0.89 1.19 -26.25
C THR A 129 2.05 0.21 -26.16
N ASN A 130 1.72 -1.08 -26.03
CA ASN A 130 2.70 -2.15 -26.02
C ASN A 130 2.21 -3.26 -26.95
N THR A 131 3.02 -3.58 -27.97
CA THR A 131 2.74 -4.67 -28.93
C THR A 131 1.30 -4.61 -29.47
N ASP A 132 0.91 -3.44 -29.99
CA ASP A 132 -0.43 -3.13 -30.56
C ASP A 132 -1.62 -3.08 -29.59
N ILE A 133 -1.39 -3.27 -28.29
CA ILE A 133 -2.40 -3.07 -27.24
C ILE A 133 -2.23 -1.66 -26.68
N THR A 134 -3.24 -0.80 -26.88
CA THR A 134 -3.29 0.52 -26.24
C THR A 134 -4.06 0.44 -24.93
N ILE A 135 -3.40 0.84 -23.84
CA ILE A 135 -3.92 0.82 -22.48
C ILE A 135 -4.11 2.25 -22.01
N THR A 136 -5.31 2.56 -21.54
CA THR A 136 -5.60 3.80 -20.82
C THR A 136 -5.63 3.52 -19.33
N LEU A 137 -4.80 4.23 -18.57
CA LEU A 137 -4.68 4.13 -17.12
C LEU A 137 -5.24 5.40 -16.48
N THR A 138 -5.99 5.23 -15.39
CA THR A 138 -6.40 6.31 -14.49
C THR A 138 -6.05 5.94 -13.05
N ALA A 139 -5.05 6.61 -12.48
CA ALA A 139 -4.64 6.42 -11.10
C ALA A 139 -5.29 7.49 -10.20
N THR A 140 -6.13 7.07 -9.27
CA THR A 140 -6.79 7.96 -8.30
C THR A 140 -6.06 7.90 -6.96
N PRO A 141 -5.60 9.04 -6.40
CA PRO A 141 -4.94 9.04 -5.11
C PRO A 141 -5.94 8.75 -4.00
N GLY A 142 -5.61 7.78 -3.15
CA GLY A 142 -6.35 7.46 -1.94
C GLY A 142 -5.80 8.14 -0.70
N ALA A 143 -6.23 7.64 0.46
CA ALA A 143 -5.76 8.08 1.76
C ALA A 143 -4.25 7.82 1.94
N VAL A 144 -3.63 8.64 2.78
CA VAL A 144 -2.24 8.49 3.21
C VAL A 144 -2.23 7.88 4.60
N THR A 145 -1.48 6.82 4.80
CA THR A 145 -1.22 6.24 6.11
C THR A 145 0.11 6.75 6.63
N ILE A 146 0.11 7.45 7.76
CA ILE A 146 1.30 7.97 8.41
C ILE A 146 1.73 7.02 9.53
N ASN A 147 2.96 6.54 9.46
CA ASN A 147 3.64 5.98 10.61
C ASN A 147 4.47 7.11 11.26
N PRO A 148 4.14 7.54 12.49
CA PRO A 148 4.84 8.64 13.16
C PRO A 148 6.26 8.27 13.64
N GLY A 149 6.66 7.00 13.55
CA GLY A 149 7.96 6.53 14.02
C GLY A 149 8.03 6.36 15.53
N THR A 150 9.08 5.68 15.98
CA THR A 150 9.34 5.37 17.39
C THR A 150 10.83 5.54 17.69
N ILE A 151 11.14 5.87 18.95
CA ILE A 151 12.52 5.90 19.47
C ILE A 151 13.08 4.50 19.77
N ASN A 152 12.20 3.51 19.93
CA ASN A 152 12.59 2.14 20.22
C ASN A 152 12.63 1.33 18.92
N PRO A 153 13.80 0.86 18.47
CA PRO A 153 13.90 0.01 17.28
C PRO A 153 12.98 -1.21 17.40
N GLY A 154 12.17 -1.46 16.36
CA GLY A 154 11.24 -2.59 16.31
C GLY A 154 9.93 -2.40 17.10
N ALA A 155 9.74 -1.29 17.81
CA ALA A 155 8.44 -1.01 18.41
C ALA A 155 7.41 -0.62 17.34
N HIS A 156 6.18 -1.11 17.49
CA HIS A 156 5.08 -0.73 16.64
C HIS A 156 4.43 0.57 17.15
N THR A 157 4.13 1.47 16.23
CA THR A 157 3.26 2.62 16.46
C THR A 157 1.91 2.37 15.80
N THR A 158 0.86 2.98 16.32
CA THR A 158 -0.44 2.99 15.65
C THR A 158 -0.35 3.92 14.44
N PRO A 159 -0.54 3.42 13.20
CA PRO A 159 -0.53 4.27 12.03
C PRO A 159 -1.75 5.19 12.01
N ILE A 160 -1.56 6.43 11.57
CA ILE A 160 -2.59 7.45 11.47
C ILE A 160 -3.10 7.46 10.03
N ARG A 161 -4.38 7.15 9.82
CA ARG A 161 -4.98 7.18 8.47
C ARG A 161 -5.52 8.58 8.16
N CYS A 162 -4.90 9.25 7.21
CA CYS A 162 -5.20 10.62 6.82
C CYS A 162 -5.83 10.67 5.44
N THR A 163 -7.13 10.99 5.39
CA THR A 163 -7.86 11.21 4.12
C THR A 163 -7.61 12.60 3.55
N THR A 164 -7.36 13.57 4.43
CA THR A 164 -6.98 14.94 4.07
C THR A 164 -5.93 15.44 5.06
N GLY A 165 -4.88 16.09 4.57
CA GLY A 165 -4.00 16.94 5.36
C GLY A 165 -4.25 18.39 4.96
N ARG A 166 -4.41 19.29 5.93
CA ARG A 166 -4.57 20.73 5.65
C ARG A 166 -3.62 21.52 6.54
N PRO A 167 -3.06 22.64 6.05
CA PRO A 167 -2.29 23.54 6.88
C PRO A 167 -3.07 23.92 8.12
N ARG A 168 -2.36 24.00 9.24
CA ARG A 168 -2.91 24.50 10.48
C ARG A 168 -3.38 25.96 10.26
N PRO A 169 -4.65 26.30 10.57
CA PRO A 169 -5.12 27.68 10.45
C PRO A 169 -4.31 28.61 11.35
N THR A 170 -4.01 29.81 10.86
CA THR A 170 -3.31 30.86 11.65
C THR A 170 -4.12 31.33 12.86
N THR A 171 -5.43 31.11 12.84
CA THR A 171 -6.35 31.41 13.95
C THR A 171 -6.33 30.35 15.06
N THR A 172 -5.67 29.21 14.84
CA THR A 172 -5.56 28.15 15.85
C THR A 172 -4.57 28.57 16.94
N ASN A 173 -5.09 29.06 18.05
CA ASN A 173 -4.30 29.43 19.23
C ASN A 173 -3.81 28.19 20.00
N GLY A 174 -2.61 28.28 20.59
CA GLY A 174 -2.10 27.32 21.57
C GLY A 174 -1.61 25.99 20.97
N ASN A 175 -1.67 24.91 21.76
CA ASN A 175 -1.16 23.59 21.38
C ASN A 175 -2.30 22.60 21.08
N GLN A 176 -3.19 22.95 20.15
CA GLN A 176 -4.37 22.14 19.83
C GLN A 176 -4.06 20.98 18.86
N PRO A 177 -4.65 19.78 19.07
CA PRO A 177 -4.51 18.66 18.15
C PRO A 177 -5.21 18.92 16.82
N SER A 178 -4.67 18.34 15.75
CA SER A 178 -5.33 18.36 14.44
C SER A 178 -6.63 17.56 14.47
N PRO A 179 -7.76 18.10 14.00
CA PRO A 179 -9.01 17.36 13.92
C PRO A 179 -9.01 16.31 12.81
N VAL A 180 -8.04 16.35 11.88
CA VAL A 180 -8.03 15.53 10.67
C VAL A 180 -6.81 14.60 10.56
N CYS A 181 -5.63 15.10 10.91
CA CYS A 181 -4.38 14.36 10.77
C CYS A 181 -3.26 15.07 11.54
N GLY A 182 -2.78 14.46 12.62
CA GLY A 182 -1.73 15.02 13.45
C GLY A 182 -1.22 14.02 14.49
N THR A 183 -0.13 14.38 15.15
CA THR A 183 0.52 13.56 16.17
C THR A 183 1.13 14.43 17.27
N SER A 184 1.48 13.83 18.41
CA SER A 184 2.34 14.43 19.43
C SER A 184 3.29 13.38 19.98
N TYR A 185 4.48 13.80 20.37
CA TYR A 185 5.51 12.92 20.91
C TYR A 185 5.67 13.17 22.40
N GLN A 186 5.68 12.11 23.20
CA GLN A 186 5.71 12.20 24.67
C GLN A 186 7.13 12.04 25.26
N HIS A 187 8.11 11.75 24.41
CA HIS A 187 9.49 11.57 24.84
C HIS A 187 10.41 12.30 23.86
N PRO A 188 11.54 12.83 24.35
CA PRO A 188 12.55 13.37 23.45
C PRO A 188 13.21 12.24 22.64
N GLY A 189 13.68 12.57 21.46
CA GLY A 189 14.40 11.64 20.59
C GLY A 189 14.24 11.93 19.11
N HIS A 190 14.70 10.98 18.31
CA HIS A 190 14.75 11.05 16.86
C HIS A 190 13.67 10.15 16.27
N TYR A 191 12.76 10.72 15.49
CA TYR A 191 11.62 10.01 14.93
C TYR A 191 11.66 10.04 13.40
N THR A 192 11.62 8.86 12.78
CA THR A 192 11.51 8.74 11.33
C THR A 192 10.06 8.53 10.93
N ILE A 193 9.49 9.53 10.26
CA ILE A 193 8.10 9.50 9.80
C ILE A 193 8.05 8.87 8.41
N THR A 194 7.15 7.91 8.21
CA THR A 194 6.87 7.33 6.89
C THR A 194 5.42 7.58 6.50
N ALA A 195 5.19 8.17 5.33
CA ALA A 195 3.86 8.23 4.73
C ALA A 195 3.73 7.20 3.63
N THR A 196 2.62 6.48 3.59
CA THR A 196 2.30 5.55 2.53
C THR A 196 1.01 5.98 1.86
N ARG A 197 1.09 6.41 0.59
CA ARG A 197 -0.11 6.69 -0.21
C ARG A 197 -0.54 5.47 -0.98
N THR A 198 -1.82 5.16 -0.89
CA THR A 198 -2.45 4.11 -1.69
C THR A 198 -3.09 4.74 -2.93
N TRP A 199 -2.84 4.18 -4.10
CA TRP A 199 -3.43 4.59 -5.37
C TRP A 199 -4.32 3.49 -5.91
N THR A 200 -5.52 3.84 -6.35
CA THR A 200 -6.41 2.93 -7.08
C THR A 200 -6.29 3.24 -8.56
N ILE A 201 -5.83 2.26 -9.35
CA ILE A 201 -5.58 2.41 -10.77
C ILE A 201 -6.63 1.61 -11.54
N THR A 202 -7.44 2.29 -12.34
CA THR A 202 -8.32 1.65 -13.30
C THR A 202 -7.64 1.63 -14.66
N TRP A 203 -7.85 0.56 -15.42
CA TRP A 203 -7.31 0.44 -16.76
C TRP A 203 -8.36 -0.04 -17.75
N THR A 204 -8.22 0.39 -19.00
CA THR A 204 -9.04 -0.08 -20.12
C THR A 204 -8.18 -0.36 -21.35
N ALA A 205 -8.48 -1.44 -22.07
CA ALA A 205 -7.78 -1.82 -23.29
C ALA A 205 -8.63 -2.79 -24.13
N GLN A 206 -8.85 -2.49 -25.41
CA GLN A 206 -9.57 -3.36 -26.36
C GLN A 206 -10.88 -3.95 -25.79
N GLY A 207 -11.71 -3.12 -25.15
CA GLY A 207 -12.98 -3.52 -24.54
C GLY A 207 -12.88 -4.22 -23.18
N HIS A 208 -11.67 -4.51 -22.69
CA HIS A 208 -11.41 -5.06 -21.36
C HIS A 208 -11.11 -3.95 -20.36
N THR A 209 -11.40 -4.20 -19.09
CA THR A 209 -11.13 -3.26 -17.99
C THR A 209 -10.64 -4.01 -16.76
N GLY A 210 -9.95 -3.30 -15.87
CA GLY A 210 -9.54 -3.84 -14.58
C GLY A 210 -9.22 -2.74 -13.57
N THR A 211 -8.91 -3.16 -12.35
CA THR A 211 -8.55 -2.26 -11.26
C THR A 211 -7.47 -2.89 -10.40
N GLU A 212 -6.48 -2.09 -10.04
CA GLU A 212 -5.37 -2.46 -9.18
C GLU A 212 -5.13 -1.41 -8.10
N THR A 213 -4.40 -1.81 -7.07
CA THR A 213 -3.99 -0.92 -6.01
C THR A 213 -2.49 -0.98 -5.83
N ILE A 214 -1.84 0.18 -5.81
CA ILE A 214 -0.40 0.28 -5.50
C ILE A 214 -0.17 1.22 -4.33
N THR A 215 0.85 0.91 -3.53
CA THR A 215 1.26 1.73 -2.40
C THR A 215 2.63 2.34 -2.68
N ARG A 216 2.79 3.62 -2.35
CA ARG A 216 4.08 4.33 -2.45
C ARG A 216 4.45 4.90 -1.09
N PRO A 217 5.41 4.28 -0.37
CA PRO A 217 5.95 4.85 0.84
C PRO A 217 6.96 5.95 0.52
N VAL A 218 6.96 6.99 1.34
CA VAL A 218 7.99 8.04 1.38
C VAL A 218 8.39 8.24 2.83
N THR A 219 9.69 8.34 3.07
CA THR A 219 10.25 8.60 4.39
C THR A 219 10.66 10.06 4.46
N ALA A 220 10.12 10.79 5.44
CA ALA A 220 10.53 12.16 5.71
C ALA A 220 11.91 12.18 6.39
N PRO A 221 12.61 13.34 6.35
CA PRO A 221 13.75 13.57 7.23
C PRO A 221 13.41 13.26 8.69
N THR A 222 14.40 12.83 9.45
CA THR A 222 14.27 12.57 10.88
C THR A 222 13.79 13.83 11.59
N LEU A 223 12.73 13.69 12.38
CA LEU A 223 12.20 14.71 13.27
C LEU A 223 12.87 14.60 14.63
N ASP A 224 13.50 15.68 15.05
CA ASP A 224 14.03 15.81 16.41
C ASP A 224 12.95 16.33 17.35
N VAL A 225 12.80 15.66 18.49
CA VAL A 225 11.91 16.05 19.58
C VAL A 225 12.74 16.32 20.83
N ILE A 226 12.59 17.51 21.40
CA ILE A 226 13.34 17.96 22.58
C ILE A 226 12.41 18.30 23.74
N GLU A 227 12.93 18.20 24.96
CA GLU A 227 12.26 18.70 26.15
C GLU A 227 12.72 20.14 26.43
N LEU A 228 11.75 21.04 26.69
CA LEU A 228 12.04 22.44 27.01
C LEU A 228 11.76 22.70 28.49
N HIS A 229 12.74 23.27 29.18
CA HIS A 229 12.63 23.69 30.57
C HIS A 229 12.72 25.21 30.69
N SER A 230 12.06 25.76 31.71
CA SER A 230 12.18 27.18 32.07
C SER A 230 12.67 27.29 33.51
N LEU A 231 13.54 28.28 33.76
CA LEU A 231 14.03 28.62 35.08
C LEU A 231 13.62 30.05 35.40
N LEU A 232 12.88 30.23 36.50
CA LEU A 232 12.59 31.55 37.03
C LEU A 232 13.81 32.06 37.79
N VAL A 233 14.42 33.15 37.32
CA VAL A 233 15.52 33.83 38.04
C VAL A 233 14.93 35.02 38.80
N PRO A 234 14.96 35.05 40.15
CA PRO A 234 14.51 36.20 40.92
C PRO A 234 15.41 37.42 40.65
N ASN A 235 14.81 38.60 40.51
CA ASN A 235 15.57 39.85 40.50
C ASN A 235 16.11 40.15 41.91
N SER A 236 17.42 40.31 42.02
CA SER A 236 18.13 40.73 43.24
C SER A 236 18.03 42.23 43.48
#